data_AF-A0A950W9E0-F1
#
_entry.id   AF-A0A950W9E0-F1
#
_cell.length_a   1.000
_cell.length_b   1.000
_cell.length_c   1.000
_cell.angle_alpha   90.00
_cell.angle_beta   90.00
_cell.angle_gamma   90.00
#
_symmetry.space_group_name_H-M   'P 1'
#
loop_
_entity.id
_entity.type
_entity.pdbx_description
1 polymer ?
#
loop_
_entity_poly.entity_id
_entity_poly.type
_entity_poly.pdbx_seq_one_letter_code
_entity_poly.pdbx_strand_id
1 'polypeptide(L)'
;MPPFETTEELPAIAEPRRPPIPTAVARFEIRYSRFLDPKGNAVRPPPAFAQDRAELIALYRAMVLARRFDAKAVALQRTGRLGTFASALGQEAVPVGVASAMRAEDVLLPSFREHGAQLWRGVSPLELLLFWGGDERGSDFAESREDFPVCVPVGTHAPHAVGVGLAFKLRREKRVAVCMFGDGATSKGDVAEALNAAGVWQLPVVFVINNNRWAISLPLSQQTAAETLAQKAIAAG
;
A
#
# COMPACT_ATOMS: atom_id res chain seq x y z
N MET A 1 35.06 -82.24 11.41
CA MET A 1 34.94 -80.77 11.30
C MET A 1 33.49 -80.45 11.01
N PRO A 2 32.76 -79.79 11.93
CA PRO A 2 31.39 -79.34 11.67
C PRO A 2 31.38 -78.14 10.70
N PRO A 3 30.35 -77.98 9.87
CA PRO A 3 30.20 -76.83 8.98
C PRO A 3 29.79 -75.57 9.76
N PHE A 4 30.31 -74.42 9.33
CA PHE A 4 29.96 -73.10 9.85
C PHE A 4 28.54 -72.71 9.41
N GLU A 5 27.62 -72.57 10.35
CA GLU A 5 26.37 -71.82 10.17
C GLU A 5 26.64 -70.34 10.42
N THR A 6 26.45 -69.49 9.41
CA THR A 6 26.27 -68.04 9.61
C THR A 6 25.23 -67.52 8.63
N THR A 7 23.99 -67.38 9.10
CA THR A 7 22.99 -66.48 8.52
C THR A 7 22.66 -65.46 9.59
N GLU A 8 23.39 -64.33 9.62
CA GLU A 8 22.94 -63.13 10.31
C GLU A 8 21.82 -62.51 9.48
N GLU A 9 20.59 -62.54 10.01
CA GLU A 9 19.49 -61.75 9.48
C GLU A 9 19.79 -60.25 9.69
N LEU A 10 19.87 -59.51 8.59
CA LEU A 10 19.92 -58.05 8.62
C LEU A 10 18.65 -57.50 9.30
N PRO A 11 18.75 -56.55 10.23
CA PRO A 11 17.58 -55.98 10.89
C PRO A 11 16.66 -55.32 9.86
N ALA A 12 15.37 -55.59 9.98
CA ALA A 12 14.34 -54.99 9.15
C ALA A 12 14.47 -53.46 9.17
N ILE A 13 14.57 -52.86 7.98
CA ILE A 13 14.54 -51.41 7.79
C ILE A 13 13.20 -50.93 8.34
N ALA A 14 13.21 -50.16 9.43
CA ALA A 14 12.01 -49.59 10.01
C ALA A 14 11.26 -48.82 8.91
N GLU A 15 9.98 -49.16 8.71
CA GLU A 15 9.13 -48.46 7.75
C GLU A 15 9.19 -46.94 7.99
N PRO A 16 9.26 -46.11 6.93
CA PRO A 16 9.25 -44.67 7.10
C PRO A 16 7.98 -44.28 7.85
N ARG A 17 8.15 -43.70 9.05
CA ARG A 17 7.05 -43.13 9.83
C ARG A 17 6.18 -42.29 8.90
N ARG A 18 4.90 -42.63 8.79
CA ARG A 18 3.90 -41.82 8.07
C ARG A 18 4.11 -40.36 8.47
N PRO A 19 4.23 -39.42 7.51
CA PRO A 19 4.32 -38.01 7.86
C PRO A 19 3.11 -37.65 8.72
N PRO A 20 3.29 -36.93 9.84
CA PRO A 20 2.17 -36.58 10.71
C PRO A 20 1.09 -35.87 9.91
N ILE A 21 -0.18 -36.20 10.18
CA ILE A 21 -1.33 -35.50 9.62
C ILE A 21 -1.12 -34.00 9.90
N PRO A 22 -1.19 -33.12 8.89
CA PRO A 22 -0.96 -31.69 9.11
C PRO A 22 -1.87 -31.16 10.21
N THR A 23 -1.29 -30.65 11.29
CA THR A 23 -2.04 -29.97 12.36
C THR A 23 -2.15 -28.50 11.98
N ALA A 24 -3.37 -28.02 11.71
CA ALA A 24 -3.61 -26.61 11.43
C ALA A 24 -3.33 -25.79 12.70
N VAL A 25 -2.32 -24.91 12.65
CA VAL A 25 -1.93 -24.05 13.78
C VAL A 25 -2.67 -22.71 13.81
N ALA A 26 -3.14 -22.23 12.66
CA ALA A 26 -3.95 -21.02 12.53
C ALA A 26 -4.73 -21.00 11.20
N ARG A 27 -5.85 -20.26 11.16
CA ARG A 27 -6.62 -19.95 9.95
C ARG A 27 -6.91 -18.45 9.91
N PHE A 28 -6.67 -17.84 8.76
CA PHE A 28 -6.91 -16.42 8.53
C PHE A 28 -7.82 -16.22 7.32
N GLU A 29 -8.70 -15.22 7.39
CA GLU A 29 -9.63 -14.88 6.31
C GLU A 29 -9.50 -13.41 5.95
N ILE A 30 -9.14 -13.12 4.69
CA ILE A 30 -9.08 -11.77 4.16
C ILE A 30 -10.39 -11.45 3.45
N ARG A 31 -11.15 -10.50 4.00
CA ARG A 31 -12.46 -10.12 3.43
C ARG A 31 -12.28 -9.10 2.30
N TYR A 32 -12.94 -9.34 1.19
CA TYR A 32 -13.12 -8.35 0.13
C TYR A 32 -14.37 -7.50 0.40
N SER A 33 -14.23 -6.18 0.38
CA SER A 33 -15.35 -5.24 0.56
C SER A 33 -15.58 -4.43 -0.71
N ARG A 34 -16.85 -4.36 -1.13
CA ARG A 34 -17.31 -3.56 -2.27
C ARG A 34 -18.68 -2.98 -1.96
N PHE A 35 -18.88 -1.69 -2.25
CA PHE A 35 -20.15 -0.99 -2.02
C PHE A 35 -20.95 -0.75 -3.30
N LEU A 36 -20.26 -0.53 -4.42
CA LEU A 36 -20.86 -0.30 -5.74
C LEU A 36 -20.38 -1.36 -6.74
N ASP A 37 -21.26 -1.79 -7.64
CA ASP A 37 -20.89 -2.56 -8.83
C ASP A 37 -20.31 -1.63 -9.93
N PRO A 38 -19.75 -2.17 -11.04
CA PRO A 38 -19.21 -1.36 -12.13
C PRO A 38 -20.23 -0.46 -12.86
N LYS A 39 -21.54 -0.69 -12.67
CA LYS A 39 -22.62 0.14 -13.23
C LYS A 39 -23.08 1.23 -12.25
N GLY A 40 -22.51 1.27 -11.04
CA GLY A 40 -22.85 2.23 -10.00
C GLY A 40 -24.02 1.81 -9.11
N ASN A 41 -24.49 0.57 -9.20
CA ASN A 41 -25.55 0.07 -8.31
C ASN A 41 -24.97 -0.34 -6.96
N ALA A 42 -25.66 -0.03 -5.87
CA ALA A 42 -25.29 -0.49 -4.55
C ALA A 42 -25.41 -2.01 -4.44
N VAL A 43 -24.33 -2.68 -4.02
CA VAL A 43 -24.31 -4.14 -3.76
C VAL A 43 -24.41 -4.48 -2.27
N ARG A 44 -24.34 -3.46 -1.42
CA ARG A 44 -24.58 -3.52 0.03
C ARG A 44 -24.98 -2.13 0.53
N PRO A 45 -25.52 -1.99 1.75
CA PRO A 45 -25.86 -0.69 2.31
C PRO A 45 -24.65 0.26 2.29
N PRO A 46 -24.79 1.48 1.75
CA PRO A 46 -23.71 2.45 1.74
C PRO A 46 -23.34 2.87 3.16
N PRO A 47 -22.07 3.23 3.41
CA PRO A 47 -21.63 3.72 4.71
C PRO A 47 -22.34 5.04 5.06
N ALA A 48 -22.38 5.38 6.35
CA ALA A 48 -23.13 6.55 6.83
C ALA A 48 -22.72 7.87 6.14
N PHE A 49 -21.43 8.07 5.90
CA PHE A 49 -20.90 9.25 5.20
C PHE A 49 -21.47 9.39 3.78
N ALA A 50 -21.74 8.27 3.10
CA ALA A 50 -22.28 8.25 1.75
C ALA A 50 -23.78 8.58 1.68
N GLN A 51 -24.43 8.87 2.81
CA GLN A 51 -25.77 9.44 2.84
C GLN A 51 -25.74 10.96 2.60
N ASP A 52 -24.60 11.62 2.85
CA ASP A 52 -24.45 13.05 2.55
C ASP A 52 -24.07 13.25 1.08
N ARG A 53 -24.99 13.83 0.32
CA ARG A 53 -24.78 14.17 -1.08
C ARG A 53 -23.66 15.18 -1.28
N ALA A 54 -23.47 16.13 -0.36
CA ALA A 54 -22.40 17.12 -0.47
C ALA A 54 -21.03 16.45 -0.36
N GLU A 55 -20.88 15.49 0.55
CA GLU A 55 -19.67 14.70 0.71
C GLU A 55 -19.35 13.88 -0.55
N LEU A 56 -20.34 13.18 -1.11
CA LEU A 56 -20.17 12.43 -2.36
C LEU A 56 -19.75 13.33 -3.54
N ILE A 57 -20.31 14.54 -3.64
CA ILE A 57 -19.94 15.51 -4.67
C ILE A 57 -18.50 15.99 -4.48
N ALA A 58 -18.06 16.23 -3.24
CA ALA A 58 -16.69 16.63 -2.94
C ALA A 58 -15.69 15.54 -3.37
N LEU A 59 -15.96 14.28 -3.00
CA LEU A 59 -15.13 13.13 -3.41
C LEU A 59 -15.08 12.98 -4.94
N TYR A 60 -16.21 13.11 -5.62
CA TYR A 60 -16.25 13.03 -7.09
C TYR A 60 -15.47 14.18 -7.74
N ARG A 61 -15.62 15.42 -7.25
CA ARG A 61 -14.85 16.57 -7.75
C ARG A 61 -13.34 16.37 -7.56
N ALA A 62 -12.91 15.82 -6.43
CA ALA A 62 -11.51 15.52 -6.18
C ALA A 62 -10.96 14.46 -7.15
N MET A 63 -11.72 13.38 -7.43
CA MET A 63 -11.32 12.40 -8.45
C MET A 63 -11.23 13.02 -9.86
N VAL A 64 -12.17 13.90 -10.22
CA VAL A 64 -12.12 14.62 -11.50
C VAL A 64 -10.90 15.55 -11.56
N LEU A 65 -10.61 16.27 -10.47
CA LEU A 65 -9.43 17.14 -10.39
C LEU A 65 -8.13 16.34 -10.54
N ALA A 66 -7.99 15.23 -9.82
CA ALA A 66 -6.84 14.34 -9.95
C ALA A 66 -6.64 13.87 -11.40
N ARG A 67 -7.71 13.42 -12.07
CA ARG A 67 -7.66 13.02 -13.49
C ARG A 67 -7.30 14.18 -14.43
N ARG A 68 -7.80 15.39 -14.16
CA ARG A 68 -7.47 16.58 -14.97
C ARG A 68 -6.03 17.02 -14.79
N PHE A 69 -5.52 16.97 -13.56
CA PHE A 69 -4.12 17.19 -13.26
C PHE A 69 -3.24 16.19 -14.00
N ASP A 70 -3.55 14.90 -13.90
CA ASP A 70 -2.82 13.82 -14.57
C ASP A 70 -2.73 14.02 -16.09
N ALA A 71 -3.88 14.27 -16.73
CA ALA A 71 -3.93 14.53 -18.17
C ALA A 71 -3.11 15.76 -18.58
N LYS A 72 -3.10 16.81 -17.73
CA LYS A 72 -2.30 18.01 -17.98
C LYS A 72 -0.80 17.75 -17.80
N ALA A 73 -0.40 17.03 -16.76
CA ALA A 73 0.98 16.67 -16.50
C ALA A 73 1.55 15.81 -17.64
N VAL A 74 0.78 14.81 -18.11
CA VAL A 74 1.14 14.01 -19.30
C VAL A 74 1.28 14.90 -20.54
N ALA A 75 0.37 15.84 -20.78
CA ALA A 75 0.47 16.76 -21.92
C ALA A 75 1.73 17.66 -21.83
N LEU A 76 2.04 18.18 -20.65
CA LEU A 76 3.25 18.98 -20.43
C LEU A 76 4.52 18.15 -20.65
N GLN A 77 4.56 16.92 -20.12
CA GLN A 77 5.67 15.98 -20.29
C GLN A 77 5.92 15.67 -21.78
N ARG A 78 4.86 15.42 -22.56
CA ARG A 78 4.95 15.18 -24.01
C ARG A 78 5.49 16.37 -24.81
N THR A 79 5.39 17.57 -24.25
CA THR A 79 5.92 18.80 -24.86
C THR A 79 7.28 19.22 -24.30
N GLY A 80 7.91 18.41 -23.44
CA GLY A 80 9.19 18.73 -22.80
C GLY A 80 9.10 19.84 -21.74
N ARG A 81 7.90 20.23 -21.31
CA ARG A 81 7.66 21.26 -20.29
C ARG A 81 7.60 20.72 -18.87
N LEU A 82 7.60 19.40 -18.73
CA LEU A 82 7.66 18.67 -17.47
C LEU A 82 8.65 17.51 -17.64
N GLY A 83 9.31 17.09 -16.56
CA GLY A 83 10.20 15.93 -16.56
C GLY A 83 9.43 14.61 -16.66
N THR A 84 10.04 13.51 -16.23
CA THR A 84 9.36 12.21 -16.15
C THR A 84 8.17 12.31 -15.21
N PHE A 85 6.97 11.93 -15.66
CA PHE A 85 5.76 11.93 -14.85
C PHE A 85 5.11 10.54 -14.84
N ALA A 86 4.72 10.07 -13.66
CA ALA A 86 4.06 8.78 -13.48
C ALA A 86 2.54 8.96 -13.35
N SER A 87 1.82 8.68 -14.43
CA SER A 87 0.35 8.81 -14.45
C SER A 87 -0.33 7.90 -13.43
N ALA A 88 -1.38 8.39 -12.77
CA ALA A 88 -2.26 7.60 -11.88
C ALA A 88 -3.66 7.39 -12.47
N LEU A 89 -3.79 7.47 -13.79
CA LEU A 89 -5.07 7.28 -14.48
C LEU A 89 -5.74 5.95 -14.08
N GLY A 90 -6.99 6.03 -13.66
CA GLY A 90 -7.78 4.88 -13.22
C GLY A 90 -7.60 4.51 -11.74
N GLN A 91 -6.67 5.14 -11.04
CA GLN A 91 -6.42 4.90 -9.61
C GLN A 91 -7.06 5.95 -8.71
N GLU A 92 -7.77 6.96 -9.23
CA GLU A 92 -8.13 8.20 -8.54
C GLU A 92 -8.93 8.00 -7.25
N ALA A 93 -9.80 6.99 -7.23
CA ALA A 93 -10.65 6.70 -6.07
C ALA A 93 -9.86 6.25 -4.83
N VAL A 94 -8.71 5.58 -5.02
CA VAL A 94 -7.88 5.07 -3.92
C VAL A 94 -7.23 6.21 -3.12
N PRO A 95 -6.38 7.08 -3.71
CA PRO A 95 -5.74 8.15 -2.96
C PRO A 95 -6.75 9.21 -2.48
N VAL A 96 -7.78 9.55 -3.26
CA VAL A 96 -8.83 10.48 -2.79
C VAL A 96 -9.61 9.90 -1.63
N GLY A 97 -10.04 8.64 -1.72
CA GLY A 97 -10.79 7.98 -0.64
C GLY A 97 -9.99 7.86 0.64
N VAL A 98 -8.70 7.47 0.54
CA VAL A 98 -7.80 7.41 1.70
C VAL A 98 -7.62 8.79 2.33
N ALA A 99 -7.26 9.80 1.54
CA ALA A 99 -7.04 11.15 2.05
C ALA A 99 -8.31 11.78 2.66
N SER A 100 -9.49 11.46 2.13
CA SER A 100 -10.77 11.92 2.69
C SER A 100 -11.09 11.35 4.06
N ALA A 101 -10.56 10.17 4.38
CA ALA A 101 -10.73 9.53 5.69
C ALA A 101 -9.65 9.95 6.71
N MET A 102 -8.59 10.63 6.26
CA MET A 102 -7.55 11.15 7.12
C MET A 102 -8.03 12.38 7.89
N ARG A 103 -7.56 12.53 9.12
CA ARG A 103 -7.71 13.76 9.89
C ARG A 103 -6.71 14.82 9.39
N ALA A 104 -6.93 16.07 9.79
CA ALA A 104 -6.03 17.15 9.43
C ALA A 104 -4.61 16.92 9.96
N GLU A 105 -4.51 16.34 11.16
CA GLU A 105 -3.27 16.06 11.89
C GLU A 105 -2.59 14.73 11.53
N ASP A 106 -3.21 13.88 10.70
CA ASP A 106 -2.57 12.67 10.20
C ASP A 106 -1.50 13.02 9.16
N VAL A 107 -0.49 12.17 9.01
CA VAL A 107 0.64 12.41 8.08
C VAL A 107 0.61 11.44 6.92
N LEU A 108 0.56 11.96 5.70
CA LEU A 108 0.64 11.18 4.47
C LEU A 108 2.10 10.91 4.10
N LEU A 109 2.39 9.66 3.76
CA LEU A 109 3.63 9.23 3.11
C LEU A 109 3.29 8.62 1.74
N PRO A 110 3.28 9.44 0.68
CA PRO A 110 2.86 9.02 -0.65
C PRO A 110 4.02 8.36 -1.43
N SER A 111 3.67 7.50 -2.39
CA SER A 111 4.59 7.16 -3.47
C SER A 111 4.42 8.17 -4.62
N PHE A 112 4.81 7.80 -5.84
CA PHE A 112 4.77 8.68 -7.00
C PHE A 112 3.44 8.68 -7.78
N ARG A 113 2.37 8.03 -7.30
CA ARG A 113 1.05 7.99 -7.97
C ARG A 113 -0.11 8.47 -7.10
N GLU A 114 0.19 9.16 -6.00
CA GLU A 114 -0.80 9.58 -5.00
C GLU A 114 -1.13 11.08 -5.06
N HIS A 115 -0.95 11.73 -6.23
CA HIS A 115 -1.28 13.14 -6.40
C HIS A 115 -2.74 13.47 -6.07
N GLY A 116 -3.68 12.52 -6.22
CA GLY A 116 -5.07 12.69 -5.79
C GLY A 116 -5.22 12.88 -4.27
N ALA A 117 -4.37 12.23 -3.47
CA ALA A 117 -4.33 12.38 -2.02
C ALA A 117 -3.68 13.71 -1.65
N GLN A 118 -2.56 14.04 -2.28
CA GLN A 118 -1.85 15.31 -2.05
C GLN A 118 -2.74 16.53 -2.39
N LEU A 119 -3.45 16.49 -3.52
CA LEU A 119 -4.41 17.54 -3.91
C LEU A 119 -5.57 17.66 -2.92
N TRP A 120 -6.11 16.54 -2.42
CA TRP A 120 -7.15 16.56 -1.37
C TRP A 120 -6.64 17.20 -0.09
N ARG A 121 -5.37 16.92 0.25
CA ARG A 121 -4.68 17.43 1.43
C ARG A 121 -4.15 18.86 1.29
N GLY A 122 -4.56 19.60 0.26
CA GLY A 122 -4.23 21.01 0.11
C GLY A 122 -2.90 21.29 -0.58
N VAL A 123 -2.17 20.27 -1.05
CA VAL A 123 -1.03 20.50 -1.94
C VAL A 123 -1.55 21.06 -3.27
N SER A 124 -1.07 22.24 -3.64
CA SER A 124 -1.53 22.92 -4.85
C SER A 124 -1.03 22.21 -6.12
N PRO A 125 -1.77 22.34 -7.24
CA PRO A 125 -1.28 21.87 -8.53
C PRO A 125 0.08 22.48 -8.92
N LEU A 126 0.37 23.71 -8.47
CA LEU A 126 1.64 24.38 -8.76
C LEU A 126 2.81 23.68 -8.06
N GLU A 127 2.69 23.40 -6.77
CA GLU A 127 3.71 22.68 -5.99
C GLU A 127 4.02 21.31 -6.62
N LEU A 128 3.00 20.54 -6.97
CA LEU A 128 3.20 19.25 -7.64
C LEU A 128 3.87 19.40 -9.02
N LEU A 129 3.47 20.39 -9.82
CA LEU A 129 4.08 20.64 -11.13
C LEU A 129 5.52 21.16 -11.02
N LEU A 130 5.87 21.89 -9.95
CA LEU A 130 7.24 22.31 -9.67
C LEU A 130 8.12 21.09 -9.38
N PHE A 131 7.68 20.19 -8.49
CA PHE A 131 8.41 18.95 -8.20
C PHE A 131 8.63 18.12 -9.48
N TRP A 132 7.56 17.85 -10.23
CA TRP A 132 7.66 17.11 -11.49
C TRP A 132 8.40 17.86 -12.61
N GLY A 133 8.53 19.19 -12.48
CA GLY A 133 9.35 20.05 -13.33
C GLY A 133 10.84 20.04 -12.95
N GLY A 134 11.23 19.36 -11.87
CA GLY A 134 12.60 19.29 -11.38
C GLY A 134 12.98 20.38 -10.37
N ASP A 135 11.99 21.02 -9.74
CA ASP A 135 12.20 22.04 -8.71
C ASP A 135 11.70 21.56 -7.34
N GLU A 136 12.64 21.22 -6.46
CA GLU A 136 12.35 20.69 -5.12
C GLU A 136 11.67 21.68 -4.19
N ARG A 137 11.59 22.98 -4.54
CA ARG A 137 10.74 23.91 -3.78
C ARG A 137 9.27 23.52 -3.83
N GLY A 138 8.85 22.75 -4.85
CA GLY A 138 7.52 22.14 -4.91
C GLY A 138 7.25 21.10 -3.81
N SER A 139 8.28 20.66 -3.10
CA SER A 139 8.18 19.71 -1.97
C SER A 139 8.03 20.41 -0.60
N ASP A 140 8.17 21.73 -0.51
CA ASP A 140 7.90 22.52 0.71
C ASP A 140 6.44 23.01 0.70
N PHE A 141 5.52 22.09 1.01
CA PHE A 141 4.09 22.36 0.92
C PHE A 141 3.65 23.53 1.81
N ALA A 142 2.73 24.37 1.33
CA ALA A 142 2.20 25.49 2.11
C ALA A 142 1.23 25.05 3.22
N GLU A 143 0.31 24.13 2.93
CA GLU A 143 -0.72 23.68 3.87
C GLU A 143 -0.32 22.40 4.62
N SER A 144 -0.15 21.28 3.92
CA SER A 144 0.19 19.99 4.52
C SER A 144 1.69 19.84 4.79
N ARG A 145 2.25 20.73 5.62
CA ARG A 145 3.70 20.83 5.92
C ARG A 145 4.33 19.58 6.54
N GLU A 146 3.52 18.73 7.18
CA GLU A 146 4.00 17.50 7.81
C GLU A 146 3.86 16.27 6.90
N ASP A 147 3.12 16.38 5.79
CA ASP A 147 3.05 15.33 4.79
C ASP A 147 4.41 15.20 4.09
N PHE A 148 4.80 13.96 3.79
CA PHE A 148 6.05 13.70 3.09
C PHE A 148 5.91 14.02 1.61
N PRO A 149 7.00 14.47 0.96
CA PRO A 149 6.99 14.72 -0.47
C PRO A 149 6.88 13.42 -1.27
N VAL A 150 6.77 13.56 -2.59
CA VAL A 150 6.69 12.42 -3.51
C VAL A 150 7.92 11.52 -3.35
N CYS A 151 7.70 10.24 -3.01
CA CYS A 151 8.78 9.26 -2.94
C CYS A 151 8.89 8.46 -4.25
N VAL A 152 9.98 8.67 -5.00
CA VAL A 152 10.29 7.93 -6.24
C VAL A 152 10.95 6.56 -5.96
N PRO A 153 11.93 6.43 -5.03
CA PRO A 153 12.51 5.13 -4.70
C PRO A 153 11.46 4.19 -4.07
N VAL A 154 11.08 3.14 -4.80
CA VAL A 154 9.97 2.26 -4.43
C VAL A 154 10.20 1.61 -3.06
N GLY A 155 9.30 1.91 -2.11
CA GLY A 155 9.21 1.25 -0.80
C GLY A 155 9.97 1.93 0.33
N THR A 156 10.89 2.85 0.03
CA THR A 156 11.80 3.44 1.03
C THR A 156 11.09 4.37 2.02
N HIS A 157 9.89 4.85 1.68
CA HIS A 157 9.06 5.64 2.58
C HIS A 157 8.31 4.81 3.62
N ALA A 158 8.26 3.47 3.50
CA ALA A 158 7.60 2.63 4.49
C ALA A 158 8.31 2.64 5.86
N PRO A 159 9.66 2.51 5.95
CA PRO A 159 10.38 2.72 7.21
C PRO A 159 10.25 4.15 7.76
N HIS A 160 10.13 5.17 6.91
CA HIS A 160 9.84 6.53 7.39
C HIS A 160 8.48 6.61 8.10
N ALA A 161 7.46 5.91 7.60
CA ALA A 161 6.16 5.85 8.25
C ALA A 161 6.23 5.20 9.64
N VAL A 162 7.10 4.19 9.81
CA VAL A 162 7.41 3.61 11.12
C VAL A 162 8.03 4.65 12.05
N GLY A 163 9.00 5.42 11.57
CA GLY A 163 9.62 6.51 12.36
C GLY A 163 8.59 7.58 12.80
N VAL A 164 7.70 7.98 11.89
CA VAL A 164 6.61 8.93 12.17
C VAL A 164 5.64 8.35 13.20
N GLY A 165 5.18 7.11 13.02
CA GLY A 165 4.30 6.44 13.98
C GLY A 165 4.93 6.26 15.36
N LEU A 166 6.24 5.96 15.42
CA LEU A 166 7.00 5.91 16.66
C LEU A 166 7.03 7.27 17.36
N ALA A 167 7.25 8.35 16.61
CA ALA A 167 7.20 9.70 17.17
C ALA A 167 5.83 10.01 17.79
N PHE A 168 4.73 9.71 17.10
CA PHE A 168 3.37 9.90 17.62
C PHE A 168 3.14 9.11 18.91
N LYS A 169 3.59 7.83 18.94
CA LYS A 169 3.48 6.99 20.11
C LYS A 169 4.26 7.55 21.31
N LEU A 170 5.51 7.96 21.09
CA LEU A 170 6.36 8.53 22.14
C LEU A 170 5.81 9.86 22.68
N ARG A 171 5.23 10.68 21.81
CA ARG A 171 4.60 11.97 22.17
C ARG A 171 3.16 11.85 22.66
N ARG A 172 2.58 10.64 22.63
CA ARG A 172 1.19 10.35 23.00
C ARG A 172 0.16 11.12 22.16
N GLU A 173 0.46 11.31 20.89
CA GLU A 173 -0.42 12.01 19.94
C GLU A 173 -1.45 11.04 19.35
N LYS A 174 -2.70 11.48 19.21
CA LYS A 174 -3.82 10.65 18.70
C LYS A 174 -4.02 10.81 17.19
N ARG A 175 -2.98 10.53 16.43
CA ARG A 175 -2.88 10.67 14.97
C ARG A 175 -2.10 9.51 14.37
N VAL A 176 -2.23 9.29 13.07
CA VAL A 176 -1.64 8.15 12.36
C VAL A 176 -0.74 8.58 11.21
N ALA A 177 0.26 7.75 10.92
CA ALA A 177 1.04 7.84 9.68
C ALA A 177 0.34 6.97 8.62
N VAL A 178 0.03 7.54 7.46
CA VAL A 178 -0.64 6.84 6.35
C VAL A 178 0.34 6.67 5.20
N CYS A 179 0.82 5.45 5.01
CA CYS A 179 1.82 5.12 4.01
C CYS A 179 1.17 4.41 2.81
N MET A 180 1.32 4.98 1.61
CA MET A 180 0.69 4.47 0.40
C MET A 180 1.74 3.99 -0.60
N PHE A 181 1.57 2.79 -1.18
CA PHE A 181 2.46 2.26 -2.21
C PHE A 181 1.78 1.21 -3.10
N GLY A 182 2.38 0.94 -4.26
CA GLY A 182 1.86 -0.03 -5.23
C GLY A 182 2.14 -1.51 -4.88
N ASP A 183 1.53 -2.42 -5.62
CA ASP A 183 1.73 -3.86 -5.50
C ASP A 183 3.19 -4.30 -5.67
N GLY A 184 3.93 -3.68 -6.60
CA GLY A 184 5.36 -3.94 -6.78
C GLY A 184 6.22 -3.63 -5.54
N ALA A 185 5.83 -2.63 -4.74
CA ALA A 185 6.55 -2.27 -3.52
C ALA A 185 6.45 -3.36 -2.45
N THR A 186 5.44 -4.22 -2.51
CA THR A 186 5.22 -5.30 -1.52
C THR A 186 6.27 -6.42 -1.56
N SER A 187 7.19 -6.38 -2.52
CA SER A 187 8.36 -7.29 -2.58
C SER A 187 9.67 -6.59 -2.22
N LYS A 188 9.63 -5.34 -1.75
CA LYS A 188 10.81 -4.64 -1.22
C LYS A 188 11.05 -5.03 0.24
N GLY A 189 12.33 -5.18 0.61
CA GLY A 189 12.75 -5.44 1.99
C GLY A 189 12.24 -4.37 2.95
N ASP A 190 12.38 -3.09 2.56
CA ASP A 190 11.91 -1.93 3.32
C ASP A 190 10.44 -2.04 3.77
N VAL A 191 9.56 -2.56 2.90
CA VAL A 191 8.14 -2.72 3.22
C VAL A 191 7.93 -3.87 4.20
N ALA A 192 8.61 -5.00 4.01
CA ALA A 192 8.52 -6.13 4.95
C ALA A 192 9.05 -5.77 6.34
N GLU A 193 10.19 -5.08 6.39
CA GLU A 193 10.79 -4.56 7.63
C GLU A 193 9.86 -3.55 8.32
N ALA A 194 9.26 -2.64 7.55
CA ALA A 194 8.32 -1.65 8.08
C ALA A 194 7.06 -2.27 8.69
N LEU A 195 6.47 -3.27 8.02
CA LEU A 195 5.33 -4.01 8.56
C LEU A 195 5.68 -4.67 9.89
N ASN A 196 6.81 -5.39 9.94
CA ASN A 196 7.26 -6.08 11.15
C ASN A 196 7.55 -5.09 12.29
N ALA A 197 8.27 -3.99 12.02
CA ALA A 197 8.58 -2.99 13.04
C ALA A 197 7.32 -2.30 13.58
N ALA A 198 6.37 -1.94 12.71
CA ALA A 198 5.09 -1.36 13.12
C ALA A 198 4.27 -2.32 14.01
N GLY A 199 4.26 -3.62 13.67
CA GLY A 199 3.60 -4.66 14.45
C GLY A 199 4.24 -4.86 15.82
N VAL A 200 5.55 -5.14 15.87
CA VAL A 200 6.28 -5.38 17.14
C VAL A 200 6.18 -4.17 18.07
N TRP A 201 6.29 -2.96 17.54
CA TRP A 201 6.21 -1.75 18.34
C TRP A 201 4.79 -1.21 18.51
N GLN A 202 3.76 -1.87 17.97
CA GLN A 202 2.35 -1.47 18.07
C GLN A 202 2.19 0.02 17.75
N LEU A 203 2.60 0.42 16.55
CA LEU A 203 2.64 1.81 16.11
C LEU A 203 1.36 2.26 15.40
N PRO A 204 0.97 3.54 15.51
CA PRO A 204 -0.16 4.12 14.78
C PRO A 204 0.20 4.38 13.31
N VAL A 205 0.29 3.30 12.51
CA VAL A 205 0.61 3.36 11.08
C VAL A 205 -0.44 2.60 10.27
N VAL A 206 -0.92 3.20 9.18
CA VAL A 206 -1.82 2.58 8.20
C VAL A 206 -1.04 2.40 6.90
N PHE A 207 -0.86 1.15 6.48
CA PHE A 207 -0.27 0.83 5.19
C PHE A 207 -1.37 0.56 4.15
N VAL A 208 -1.35 1.29 3.04
CA VAL A 208 -2.31 1.17 1.94
C VAL A 208 -1.59 0.67 0.70
N ILE A 209 -2.02 -0.50 0.21
CA ILE A 209 -1.49 -1.11 -1.01
C ILE A 209 -2.43 -0.82 -2.17
N ASN A 210 -1.98 0.00 -3.12
CA ASN A 210 -2.69 0.24 -4.37
C ASN A 210 -2.34 -0.86 -5.39
N ASN A 211 -3.15 -1.92 -5.42
CA ASN A 211 -2.93 -3.07 -6.30
C ASN A 211 -3.56 -2.84 -7.68
N ASN A 212 -2.79 -2.25 -8.61
CA ASN A 212 -3.23 -2.01 -9.99
C ASN A 212 -2.93 -3.19 -10.93
N ARG A 213 -2.43 -4.31 -10.38
CA ARG A 213 -2.07 -5.57 -11.04
C ARG A 213 -0.73 -5.59 -11.80
N TRP A 214 0.02 -4.48 -11.83
CA TRP A 214 1.22 -4.35 -12.65
C TRP A 214 2.32 -3.51 -12.00
N ALA A 215 3.52 -4.08 -11.90
CA ALA A 215 4.76 -3.36 -11.63
C ALA A 215 5.49 -3.07 -12.95
N ILE A 216 5.19 -1.93 -13.58
CA ILE A 216 5.67 -1.52 -14.91
C ILE A 216 5.22 -2.50 -16.00
N SER A 217 5.94 -3.60 -16.20
CA SER A 217 5.63 -4.66 -17.17
C SER A 217 5.44 -6.03 -16.52
N LEU A 218 5.66 -6.13 -15.21
CA LEU A 218 5.60 -7.38 -14.47
C LEU A 218 4.20 -7.57 -13.87
N PRO A 219 3.45 -8.62 -14.27
CA PRO A 219 2.12 -8.86 -13.73
C PRO A 219 2.19 -9.33 -12.27
N LEU A 220 1.14 -9.05 -11.50
CA LEU A 220 1.05 -9.42 -10.08
C LEU A 220 1.36 -10.91 -9.80
N SER A 221 0.98 -11.82 -10.70
CA SER A 221 1.24 -13.26 -10.54
C SER A 221 2.73 -13.63 -10.56
N GLN A 222 3.59 -12.78 -11.13
CA GLN A 222 5.04 -12.92 -11.08
C GLN A 222 5.67 -12.12 -9.93
N GLN A 223 4.89 -11.26 -9.25
CA GLN A 223 5.37 -10.42 -8.16
C GLN A 223 5.44 -11.18 -6.83
N THR A 224 4.45 -12.05 -6.57
CA THR A 224 4.33 -12.81 -5.32
C THR A 224 3.42 -14.03 -5.48
N ALA A 225 3.71 -15.08 -4.72
CA ALA A 225 2.85 -16.27 -4.62
C ALA A 225 1.70 -16.13 -3.58
N ALA A 226 1.57 -14.96 -2.94
CA ALA A 226 0.50 -14.71 -1.99
C ALA A 226 -0.85 -14.50 -2.71
N GLU A 227 -1.89 -15.19 -2.25
CA GLU A 227 -3.27 -15.07 -2.79
C GLU A 227 -3.80 -13.63 -2.72
N THR A 228 -3.48 -12.90 -1.65
CA THR A 228 -3.78 -11.47 -1.50
C THR A 228 -2.57 -10.71 -0.99
N LEU A 229 -2.45 -9.43 -1.33
CA LEU A 229 -1.39 -8.58 -0.77
C LEU A 229 -1.65 -8.25 0.71
N ALA A 230 -2.92 -8.13 1.10
CA ALA A 230 -3.31 -7.88 2.49
C ALA A 230 -2.87 -8.99 3.44
N GLN A 231 -2.82 -10.25 3.00
CA GLN A 231 -2.37 -11.36 3.85
C GLN A 231 -0.91 -11.23 4.29
N LYS A 232 -0.09 -10.44 3.60
CA LYS A 232 1.31 -10.20 4.01
C LYS A 232 1.39 -9.56 5.40
N ALA A 233 0.36 -8.82 5.82
CA ALA A 233 0.27 -8.27 7.17
C ALA A 233 0.23 -9.36 8.25
N ILE A 234 -0.37 -10.53 7.98
CA ILE A 234 -0.47 -11.63 8.96
C ILE A 234 0.91 -12.10 9.42
N ALA A 235 1.91 -12.07 8.53
CA ALA A 235 3.27 -12.46 8.87
C ALA A 235 3.97 -11.45 9.81
N ALA A 236 3.44 -10.23 9.91
CA ALA A 236 3.97 -9.16 10.75
C ALA A 236 3.26 -9.02 12.12
N GLY A 237 2.26 -9.87 12.40
CA GLY A 237 1.45 -9.85 13.63
C GLY A 237 0.29 -8.86 13.58
#